data_AF-A0A852CPW7-F1
#
_entry.id   AF-A0A852CPW7-F1
#
_cell.length_a   1.000
_cell.length_b   1.000
_cell.length_c   1.000
_cell.angle_alpha   90.00
_cell.angle_beta   90.00
_cell.angle_gamma   90.00
#
_symmetry.space_group_name_H-M   'P 1'
#
loop_
_entity.id
_entity.type
_entity.pdbx_description
1 polymer ?
#
loop_
_entity_poly.entity_id
_entity_poly.type
_entity_poly.pdbx_seq_one_letter_code
_entity_poly.pdbx_strand_id
1 'polypeptide(L)'
;ITLVIWAVIRIGPNGCDSMEFHESGLLRFKQVSDMGVIHPLYKSTVGGRRNEDLVITGNNQPIVFQQGTTKLSVEKDKTSITSDIGMEFVDPRTQNTLFSTDYETHEFHLPSGVKILNVQKASTERV
;
A
#
# COMPACT_ATOMS: atom_id res chain seq x y z
N ILE A 1 38.99 10.22 11.18
CA ILE A 1 38.05 11.25 10.70
C ILE A 1 36.66 10.77 11.04
N THR A 2 35.98 11.44 11.98
CA THR A 2 34.60 11.11 12.35
C THR A 2 33.67 11.87 11.41
N LEU A 3 32.92 11.15 10.59
CA LEU A 3 31.94 11.73 9.68
C LEU A 3 30.59 11.81 10.42
N VAL A 4 30.09 13.02 10.67
CA VAL A 4 28.73 13.22 11.19
C VAL A 4 27.81 13.47 10.00
N ILE A 5 26.97 12.50 9.68
CA ILE A 5 25.87 12.66 8.72
C ILE A 5 24.66 13.16 9.51
N TRP A 6 24.32 14.43 9.32
CA TRP A 6 23.15 15.04 9.94
C TRP A 6 21.88 14.68 9.15
N ALA A 7 21.41 13.46 9.39
CA ALA A 7 20.01 12.99 9.34
C ALA A 7 19.98 11.49 8.98
N VAL A 8 19.52 10.69 9.94
CA VAL A 8 18.96 9.34 9.83
C VAL A 8 19.90 8.13 9.66
N ILE A 9 21.03 8.18 8.95
CA ILE A 9 21.84 6.96 8.72
C ILE A 9 23.19 7.02 9.47
N ARG A 10 23.35 6.18 10.50
CA ARG A 10 24.63 5.94 11.20
C ARG A 10 25.33 4.74 10.59
N ILE A 11 26.56 4.94 10.11
CA ILE A 11 27.40 3.88 9.53
C ILE A 11 28.67 3.78 10.39
N GLY A 12 28.85 2.63 11.06
CA GLY A 12 30.04 2.34 11.86
C GLY A 12 31.08 1.57 11.06
N PRO A 13 32.23 1.23 11.68
CA PRO A 13 33.27 0.40 11.05
C PRO A 13 32.77 -0.97 10.55
N ASN A 14 31.69 -1.46 11.16
CA ASN A 14 31.03 -2.73 10.79
C ASN A 14 29.83 -2.53 9.86
N GLY A 15 29.65 -1.34 9.28
CA GLY A 15 28.53 -1.00 8.41
C GLY A 15 27.33 -0.37 9.11
N CYS A 16 26.15 -0.45 8.48
CA CYS A 16 24.90 0.09 9.00
C CYS A 16 24.06 -1.02 9.65
N ASP A 17 23.64 -0.83 10.90
CA ASP A 17 22.83 -1.83 11.57
C ASP A 17 21.32 -1.71 11.27
N SER A 18 20.86 -0.54 10.79
CA SER A 18 19.45 -0.30 10.51
C SER A 18 19.03 -0.72 9.09
N MET A 19 19.96 -0.85 8.15
CA MET A 19 19.66 -1.21 6.76
C MET A 19 20.77 -2.04 6.10
N GLU A 20 20.40 -2.83 5.11
CA GLU A 20 21.31 -3.61 4.27
C GLU A 20 20.91 -3.52 2.79
N PHE A 21 21.91 -3.50 1.91
CA PHE A 21 21.73 -3.61 0.47
C PHE A 21 22.05 -5.04 0.06
N HIS A 22 21.07 -5.72 -0.52
CA HIS A 22 21.24 -7.06 -1.08
C HIS A 22 21.81 -6.98 -2.50
N GLU A 23 22.60 -7.96 -2.90
CA GLU A 23 23.19 -8.03 -4.25
C GLU A 23 22.13 -8.02 -5.37
N SER A 24 20.91 -8.46 -5.05
CA SER A 24 19.75 -8.39 -5.94
C SER A 24 19.17 -6.99 -6.13
N GLY A 25 19.77 -5.95 -5.53
CA GLY A 25 19.29 -4.56 -5.56
C GLY A 25 18.20 -4.24 -4.53
N LEU A 26 17.93 -5.14 -3.58
CA LEU A 26 16.94 -4.91 -2.53
C LEU A 26 17.54 -4.06 -1.40
N LEU A 27 16.85 -2.99 -1.01
CA LEU A 27 17.09 -2.30 0.25
C LEU A 27 16.22 -2.95 1.33
N ARG A 28 16.84 -3.51 2.36
CA ARG A 28 16.14 -4.03 3.53
C ARG A 28 16.39 -3.14 4.74
N PHE A 29 15.32 -2.81 5.46
CA PHE A 29 15.39 -2.24 6.79
C PHE A 29 15.36 -3.37 7.83
N LYS A 30 16.36 -3.38 8.72
CA LYS A 30 16.50 -4.40 9.78
C LYS A 30 15.72 -4.02 11.04
N GLN A 31 15.28 -2.76 11.13
CA GLN A 31 14.55 -2.19 12.27
C GLN A 31 13.37 -1.35 11.75
N VAL A 32 12.43 -1.01 12.64
CA VAL A 32 11.35 -0.04 12.34
C VAL A 32 11.99 1.24 11.82
N SER A 33 11.49 1.71 10.68
CA SER A 33 12.07 2.85 9.98
C SER A 33 10.98 3.88 9.70
N ASP A 34 11.21 5.11 10.18
CA ASP A 34 10.31 6.23 9.94
C ASP A 34 10.56 6.76 8.53
N MET A 35 9.66 6.43 7.60
CA MET A 35 9.71 6.88 6.21
C MET A 35 8.54 7.81 5.94
N GLY A 36 8.83 8.99 5.38
CA GLY A 36 7.78 9.94 4.96
C GLY A 36 7.11 9.52 3.66
N VAL A 37 7.90 9.42 2.57
CA VAL A 37 7.40 9.04 1.23
C VAL A 37 8.36 8.02 0.61
N ILE A 38 7.80 6.97 0.01
CA ILE A 38 8.55 5.97 -0.76
C ILE A 38 8.16 6.11 -2.22
N HIS A 39 9.13 6.38 -3.10
CA HIS A 39 8.94 6.47 -4.55
C HIS A 39 9.55 5.24 -5.24
N PRO A 40 8.82 4.12 -5.34
CA PRO A 40 9.29 2.98 -6.12
C PRO A 40 9.45 3.41 -7.59
N LEU A 41 10.65 3.28 -8.14
CA LEU A 41 10.92 3.56 -9.56
C LEU A 41 10.41 2.40 -10.43
N TYR A 42 10.44 2.54 -11.76
CA TYR A 42 9.90 1.58 -12.73
C TYR A 42 10.16 0.10 -12.35
N LYS A 43 9.08 -0.68 -12.22
CA LYS A 43 9.08 -2.11 -11.82
C LYS A 43 9.65 -2.42 -10.42
N SER A 44 9.77 -1.43 -9.54
CA SER A 44 10.16 -1.67 -8.14
C SER A 44 9.00 -2.27 -7.36
N THR A 45 9.33 -3.04 -6.33
CA THR A 45 8.36 -3.66 -5.42
C THR A 45 8.64 -3.24 -3.98
N VAL A 46 7.57 -3.07 -3.21
CA VAL A 46 7.64 -2.86 -1.75
C VAL A 46 6.95 -4.05 -1.10
N GLY A 47 7.62 -4.73 -0.18
CA GLY A 47 7.14 -6.01 0.35
C GLY A 47 7.74 -6.35 1.71
N GLY A 48 7.07 -7.26 2.42
CA GLY A 48 7.51 -7.82 3.69
C GLY A 48 8.40 -9.06 3.54
N ARG A 49 8.78 -9.67 4.66
CA ARG A 49 9.46 -10.98 4.65
C ARG A 49 8.50 -12.09 4.24
N ARG A 50 9.07 -13.20 3.76
CA ARG A 50 8.30 -14.40 3.45
C ARG A 50 7.59 -14.88 4.71
N ASN A 51 6.27 -15.07 4.61
CA ASN A 51 5.38 -15.49 5.70
C ASN A 51 5.24 -14.45 6.83
N GLU A 52 5.57 -13.18 6.57
CA GLU A 52 5.35 -12.09 7.51
C GLU A 52 4.53 -10.99 6.83
N ASP A 53 3.66 -10.34 7.58
CA ASP A 53 2.88 -9.22 7.08
C ASP A 53 3.77 -7.98 6.84
N LEU A 54 3.53 -7.24 5.76
CA LEU A 54 4.09 -5.91 5.59
C LEU A 54 3.28 -4.92 6.44
N VAL A 55 3.80 -4.58 7.62
CA VAL A 55 3.15 -3.62 8.51
C VAL A 55 3.58 -2.20 8.14
N ILE A 56 2.61 -1.36 7.75
CA ILE A 56 2.78 0.08 7.52
C ILE A 56 1.88 0.82 8.50
N THR A 57 2.40 1.81 9.21
CA THR A 57 1.66 2.58 10.22
C THR A 57 1.84 4.07 9.97
N GLY A 58 0.73 4.79 9.83
CA GLY A 58 0.74 6.22 9.53
C GLY A 58 0.89 7.13 10.76
N ASN A 59 0.89 6.61 12.00
CA ASN A 59 0.99 7.41 13.23
C ASN A 59 0.07 8.66 13.24
N ASN A 60 -1.24 8.45 13.09
CA ASN A 60 -2.28 9.47 12.91
C ASN A 60 -2.25 10.24 11.56
N GLN A 61 -1.37 9.86 10.64
CA GLN A 61 -1.40 10.30 9.24
C GLN A 61 -2.03 9.22 8.35
N PRO A 62 -2.67 9.59 7.23
CA PRO A 62 -3.16 8.63 6.25
C PRO A 62 -2.01 7.84 5.61
N ILE A 63 -2.20 6.54 5.42
CA ILE A 63 -1.35 5.74 4.53
C ILE A 63 -1.92 5.86 3.13
N VAL A 64 -1.13 6.36 2.18
CA VAL A 64 -1.56 6.61 0.80
C VAL A 64 -0.73 5.79 -0.17
N PHE A 65 -1.39 4.93 -0.95
CA PHE A 65 -0.84 4.33 -2.16
C PHE A 65 -1.41 5.08 -3.36
N GLN A 66 -0.55 5.59 -4.24
CA GLN A 66 -0.98 6.38 -5.39
C GLN A 66 -0.21 5.99 -6.65
N GLN A 67 -0.94 5.83 -7.75
CA GLN A 67 -0.40 5.64 -9.09
C GLN A 67 -1.20 6.52 -10.06
N GLY A 68 -0.58 7.59 -10.55
CA GLY A 68 -1.28 8.58 -11.37
C GLY A 68 -2.43 9.24 -10.59
N THR A 69 -3.65 9.15 -11.12
CA THR A 69 -4.88 9.64 -10.49
C THR A 69 -5.53 8.61 -9.55
N THR A 70 -5.16 7.33 -9.65
CA THR A 70 -5.68 6.28 -8.76
C THR A 70 -5.01 6.33 -7.39
N LYS A 71 -5.81 6.31 -6.32
CA LYS A 71 -5.37 6.45 -4.94
C LYS A 71 -6.13 5.50 -4.00
N LEU A 72 -5.41 4.76 -3.16
CA LEU A 72 -5.91 4.06 -1.98
C LEU A 72 -5.39 4.77 -0.73
N SER A 73 -6.29 5.20 0.16
CA SER A 73 -5.95 5.88 1.41
C SER A 73 -6.59 5.16 2.59
N VAL A 74 -5.79 4.84 3.62
CA VAL A 74 -6.27 4.28 4.89
C VAL A 74 -6.06 5.32 6.00
N GLU A 75 -7.17 5.73 6.61
CA GLU A 75 -7.25 6.68 7.72
C GLU A 75 -7.89 6.00 8.94
N LYS A 76 -7.84 6.67 10.10
CA LYS A 76 -8.36 6.13 11.37
C LYS A 76 -9.80 5.62 11.28
N ASP A 77 -10.67 6.38 10.60
CA ASP A 77 -12.12 6.13 10.57
C ASP A 77 -12.63 5.86 9.14
N LYS A 78 -11.73 5.80 8.14
CA LYS A 78 -12.11 5.74 6.73
C LYS A 78 -11.06 5.03 5.87
N THR A 79 -11.51 4.15 4.99
CA THR A 79 -10.73 3.71 3.83
C THR A 79 -11.33 4.35 2.59
N SER A 80 -10.53 5.08 1.82
CA SER A 80 -10.95 5.75 0.59
C SER A 80 -10.21 5.14 -0.58
N ILE A 81 -10.93 4.79 -1.65
CA ILE A 81 -10.32 4.44 -2.93
C ILE A 81 -10.91 5.35 -3.99
N THR A 82 -10.03 5.95 -4.81
CA THR A 82 -10.38 6.90 -5.86
C THR A 82 -9.70 6.44 -7.14
N SER A 83 -10.46 6.34 -8.23
CA SER A 83 -9.99 5.87 -9.55
C SER A 83 -10.87 6.48 -10.64
N ASP A 84 -10.27 6.84 -11.77
CA ASP A 84 -11.00 7.43 -12.90
C ASP A 84 -11.61 6.37 -13.85
N ILE A 85 -11.08 5.14 -13.83
CA ILE A 85 -11.42 4.08 -14.81
C ILE A 85 -12.31 2.99 -14.17
N GLY A 86 -12.40 2.97 -12.83
CA GLY A 86 -13.06 1.93 -12.07
C GLY A 86 -12.08 1.13 -11.20
N MET A 87 -12.60 0.18 -10.43
CA MET A 87 -11.83 -0.61 -9.47
C MET A 87 -12.35 -2.04 -9.42
N GLU A 88 -11.44 -3.00 -9.28
CA GLU A 88 -11.77 -4.41 -9.10
C GLU A 88 -11.12 -4.95 -7.82
N PHE A 89 -11.88 -5.77 -7.08
CA PHE A 89 -11.36 -6.56 -5.98
C PHE A 89 -11.31 -8.00 -6.45
N VAL A 90 -10.10 -8.55 -6.55
CA VAL A 90 -9.85 -9.90 -7.05
C VAL A 90 -9.37 -10.77 -5.89
N ASP A 91 -9.93 -11.98 -5.77
CA ASP A 91 -9.38 -12.99 -4.87
C ASP A 91 -7.98 -13.41 -5.37
N PRO A 92 -6.90 -13.17 -4.62
CA PRO A 92 -5.55 -13.46 -5.10
C PRO A 92 -5.29 -14.97 -5.29
N ARG A 93 -6.08 -15.85 -4.65
CA ARG A 93 -5.91 -17.31 -4.77
C ARG A 93 -6.60 -17.87 -6.00
N THR A 94 -7.82 -17.39 -6.29
CA THR A 94 -8.65 -17.91 -7.38
C THR A 94 -8.63 -17.05 -8.63
N GLN A 95 -8.11 -15.82 -8.53
CA GLN A 95 -8.16 -14.78 -9.56
C GLN A 95 -9.58 -14.38 -9.96
N ASN A 96 -10.59 -14.73 -9.16
CA ASN A 96 -11.97 -14.34 -9.40
C ASN A 96 -12.23 -12.90 -8.93
N THR A 97 -12.89 -12.10 -9.74
CA THR A 97 -13.38 -10.77 -9.34
C THR A 97 -14.53 -10.91 -8.36
N LEU A 98 -14.31 -10.43 -7.14
CA LEU A 98 -15.30 -10.39 -6.05
C LEU A 98 -16.19 -9.16 -6.13
N PHE A 99 -15.65 -8.04 -6.60
CA PHE A 99 -16.36 -6.76 -6.74
C PHE A 99 -15.72 -5.95 -7.87
N SER A 100 -16.52 -5.26 -8.67
CA SER A 100 -16.05 -4.31 -9.68
C SER A 100 -16.93 -3.07 -9.68
N THR A 101 -16.32 -1.92 -9.97
CA THR A 101 -17.03 -0.67 -10.29
C THR A 101 -16.93 -0.31 -11.77
N ASP A 102 -16.48 -1.24 -12.62
CA ASP A 102 -16.42 -1.03 -14.06
C ASP A 102 -17.83 -0.82 -14.62
N TYR A 103 -18.04 0.40 -15.10
CA TYR A 103 -19.30 0.93 -15.58
C TYR A 103 -19.79 0.22 -16.85
N GLU A 104 -18.89 -0.29 -17.70
CA GLU A 104 -19.27 -0.91 -18.98
C GLU A 104 -20.26 -2.06 -18.79
N THR A 105 -20.14 -2.82 -17.71
CA THR A 105 -20.98 -4.00 -17.44
C THR A 105 -22.25 -3.70 -16.64
N HIS A 106 -22.41 -2.49 -16.09
CA HIS A 106 -23.61 -2.01 -15.38
C HIS A 106 -24.14 -2.89 -14.22
N GLU A 107 -23.42 -3.91 -13.75
CA GLU A 107 -23.94 -4.84 -12.76
C GLU A 107 -23.14 -4.83 -11.45
N PHE A 108 -23.76 -4.26 -10.41
CA PHE A 108 -23.33 -4.48 -9.04
C PHE A 108 -23.74 -5.90 -8.61
N HIS A 109 -22.76 -6.81 -8.59
CA HIS A 109 -22.93 -8.14 -8.01
C HIS A 109 -22.24 -8.21 -6.65
N LEU A 110 -23.00 -8.60 -5.62
CA LEU A 110 -22.42 -8.95 -4.33
C LEU A 110 -21.55 -10.20 -4.49
N PRO A 111 -20.30 -10.23 -3.98
CA PRO A 111 -19.47 -11.42 -4.04
C PRO A 111 -20.19 -12.63 -3.45
N SER A 112 -20.08 -13.78 -4.11
CA SER A 112 -20.66 -15.03 -3.61
C SER A 112 -20.11 -15.34 -2.19
N GLY A 113 -21.00 -15.42 -1.20
CA GLY A 113 -20.66 -15.59 0.22
C GLY A 113 -20.93 -14.34 1.08
N VAL A 114 -21.04 -13.15 0.48
CA VAL A 114 -21.48 -11.93 1.18
C VAL A 114 -23.01 -11.89 1.15
N LYS A 115 -23.65 -12.42 2.21
CA LYS A 115 -25.12 -12.45 2.32
C LYS A 115 -25.73 -11.09 2.63
N ILE A 116 -25.00 -10.24 3.35
CA ILE A 116 -25.47 -8.93 3.82
C ILE A 116 -24.32 -7.95 3.69
N LEU A 117 -24.52 -6.88 2.92
CA LEU A 117 -23.65 -5.71 2.93
C LEU A 117 -24.36 -4.60 3.71
N ASN A 118 -23.95 -4.40 4.96
CA ASN A 118 -24.45 -3.29 5.77
C ASN A 118 -23.68 -2.03 5.39
N VAL A 119 -24.31 -1.19 4.55
CA VAL A 119 -23.77 0.13 4.20
C VAL A 119 -24.59 1.19 4.94
N GLN A 120 -23.91 2.02 5.73
CA GLN A 120 -24.59 3.13 6.43
C GLN A 120 -25.11 4.18 5.42
N LYS A 121 -24.39 4.40 4.32
CA LYS A 121 -24.79 5.23 3.18
C LYS A 121 -23.98 4.84 1.94
N ALA A 122 -24.66 4.46 0.86
CA ALA A 122 -24.07 4.34 -0.48
C ALA A 122 -24.62 5.48 -1.34
N SER A 123 -23.75 6.24 -2.00
CA SER A 123 -24.17 7.25 -2.97
C SER A 123 -23.19 7.28 -4.13
N THR A 124 -23.71 7.13 -5.33
CA THR A 124 -23.01 7.38 -6.59
C THR A 124 -23.46 8.74 -7.10
N GLU A 125 -22.54 9.69 -7.24
CA GLU A 125 -22.83 11.01 -7.80
C GLU A 125 -21.96 11.24 -9.03
N ARG A 126 -22.55 11.87 -10.05
CA ARG A 126 -21.89 12.17 -11.32
C ARG A 126 -21.21 13.53 -11.19
N VAL A 127 -19.89 13.57 -11.35
CA VAL A 127 -19.08 14.81 -11.40
C VAL A 127 -18.68 15.08 -12.85
#